data_AF-A0A378AD98-F1
#
_entry.id   AF-A0A378AD98-F1
#
_cell.length_a   1.000
_cell.length_b   1.000
_cell.length_c   1.000
_cell.angle_alpha   90.00
_cell.angle_beta   90.00
_cell.angle_gamma   90.00
#
_symmetry.space_group_name_H-M   'P 1'
#
loop_
_entity.id
_entity.type
_entity.pdbx_description
1 polymer ?
#
loop_
_entity_poly.entity_id
_entity_poly.type
_entity_poly.pdbx_seq_one_letter_code
_entity_poly.pdbx_strand_id
1 'polypeptide(L)'
;MDYFNELTGSRCASLVPFEKALSTVKSKDQCYTAEELKLVIRWAHVNWVHSFKPENLCRMTRFDGYLSDALIWADGHGSNPKACPHEEIIKLWNEKFPSKAVSLHEWNRRRPAYRDLEAVWNGKTTQGNWRELKHMGMAFELISKSSLFGTRGDQPWLTLDWILNPKNWGSVYEQAINEHRERKGVKA
;
A
#
# COMPACT_ATOMS: atom_id res chain seq x y z
N MET A 1 17.15 -0.41 17.13
CA MET A 1 17.46 0.99 16.77
C MET A 1 17.77 1.11 15.29
N ASP A 2 18.73 0.33 14.79
CA ASP A 2 19.09 0.28 13.36
C ASP A 2 17.86 0.08 12.48
N TYR A 3 17.01 -0.89 12.83
CA TYR A 3 15.73 -1.11 12.14
C TYR A 3 14.85 0.14 12.01
N PHE A 4 14.73 0.95 13.07
CA PHE A 4 13.93 2.18 13.03
C PHE A 4 14.59 3.23 12.13
N ASN A 5 15.91 3.41 12.27
CA ASN A 5 16.69 4.37 11.52
C ASN A 5 16.70 4.04 10.02
N GLU A 6 16.93 2.77 9.68
CA GLU A 6 16.86 2.25 8.31
C GLU A 6 15.48 2.46 7.71
N LEU A 7 14.41 2.07 8.42
CA LEU A 7 13.05 2.19 7.92
C LEU A 7 12.61 3.65 7.72
N THR A 8 12.96 4.53 8.65
CA THR A 8 12.50 5.93 8.63
C THR A 8 13.47 6.88 7.91
N GLY A 9 14.64 6.40 7.48
CA GLY A 9 15.72 7.25 6.95
C GLY A 9 16.22 8.28 7.98
N SER A 10 16.06 8.00 9.27
CA SER A 10 16.39 8.93 10.35
C SER A 10 17.63 8.50 11.13
N ARG A 11 18.12 9.40 12.00
CA ARG A 11 19.24 9.13 12.91
C ARG A 11 18.81 9.36 14.35
N CYS A 12 17.95 8.48 14.85
CA CYS A 12 17.72 8.39 16.30
C CYS A 12 19.04 8.00 16.98
N ALA A 13 19.34 8.61 18.13
CA ALA A 13 20.54 8.35 18.94
C ALA A 13 20.22 7.71 20.30
N SER A 14 18.96 7.69 20.72
CA SER A 14 18.54 7.24 22.06
C SER A 14 17.84 5.89 22.00
N LEU A 15 18.33 4.93 22.79
CA LEU A 15 17.72 3.60 22.96
C LEU A 15 16.59 3.58 23.99
N VAL A 16 16.55 4.59 24.86
CA VAL A 16 15.67 4.64 26.04
C VAL A 16 14.20 4.33 25.72
N PRO A 17 13.59 4.88 24.64
CA PRO A 17 12.18 4.60 24.35
C PRO A 17 11.94 3.12 23.99
N PHE A 18 12.87 2.51 23.24
CA PHE A 18 12.76 1.11 22.81
C PHE A 18 13.03 0.16 23.96
N GLU A 19 14.07 0.41 24.76
CA GLU A 19 14.35 -0.36 25.97
C GLU A 19 13.17 -0.34 26.92
N LYS A 20 12.59 0.84 27.14
CA LYS A 20 11.39 0.99 27.97
C LYS A 20 10.23 0.15 27.44
N ALA A 21 9.99 0.14 26.13
CA ALA A 21 8.96 -0.72 25.55
C ALA A 21 9.26 -2.20 25.81
N LEU A 22 10.49 -2.65 25.61
CA LEU A 22 10.89 -4.05 25.77
C LEU A 22 10.99 -4.51 27.23
N SER A 23 11.13 -3.59 28.17
CA SER A 23 11.20 -3.89 29.61
C SER A 23 9.88 -3.62 30.35
N THR A 24 8.89 -3.03 29.70
CA THR A 24 7.58 -2.77 30.33
C THR A 24 6.78 -4.06 30.38
N VAL A 25 6.37 -4.42 31.59
CA VAL A 25 5.58 -5.61 31.88
C VAL A 25 4.09 -5.32 31.67
N LYS A 26 3.43 -6.10 30.80
CA LYS A 26 1.98 -6.10 30.56
C LYS A 26 1.24 -6.85 31.67
N SER A 27 -0.08 -6.97 31.56
CA SER A 27 -0.85 -7.94 32.35
C SER A 27 -0.31 -9.37 32.12
N LYS A 28 -0.21 -10.17 33.19
CA LYS A 28 0.33 -11.55 33.19
C LYS A 28 1.86 -11.67 33.07
N ASP A 29 2.61 -10.69 33.55
CA ASP A 29 4.07 -10.71 33.67
C ASP A 29 4.83 -10.90 32.35
N GLN A 30 4.24 -10.48 31.22
CA GLN A 30 4.86 -10.57 29.90
C GLN A 30 5.34 -9.21 29.41
N CYS A 31 6.58 -9.13 28.95
CA CYS A 31 7.12 -7.93 28.28
C CYS A 31 6.71 -7.89 26.80
N TYR A 32 6.77 -6.70 26.19
CA TYR A 32 6.66 -6.61 24.73
C TYR A 32 7.87 -7.26 24.07
N THR A 33 7.64 -7.94 22.94
CA THR A 33 8.73 -8.56 22.18
C THR A 33 9.36 -7.59 21.18
N ALA A 34 10.58 -7.89 20.75
CA ALA A 34 11.23 -7.15 19.67
C ALA A 34 10.41 -7.18 18.36
N GLU A 35 9.72 -8.29 18.10
CA GLU A 35 8.90 -8.44 16.89
C GLU A 35 7.60 -7.61 16.96
N GLU A 36 6.94 -7.57 18.12
CA GLU A 36 5.81 -6.66 18.37
C GLU A 36 6.22 -5.19 18.19
N LEU A 37 7.39 -4.81 18.70
CA LEU A 37 7.92 -3.46 18.55
C LEU A 37 8.23 -3.13 17.08
N LYS A 38 8.90 -4.02 16.36
CA LYS A 38 9.15 -3.85 14.92
C LYS A 38 7.86 -3.75 14.13
N LEU A 39 6.83 -4.50 14.51
CA LEU A 39 5.52 -4.47 13.88
C LEU A 39 4.85 -3.10 14.04
N VAL A 40 4.81 -2.56 15.27
CA VAL A 40 4.28 -1.23 15.56
C VAL A 40 5.07 -0.14 14.81
N ILE A 41 6.40 -0.26 14.72
CA ILE A 41 7.26 0.65 13.94
C ILE A 41 6.85 0.66 12.45
N ARG A 42 6.65 -0.52 11.84
CA ARG A 42 6.21 -0.60 10.42
C ARG A 42 4.84 0.03 10.22
N TRP A 43 3.90 -0.35 11.08
CA TRP A 43 2.53 0.15 11.00
C TRP A 43 2.52 1.68 11.11
N ALA A 44 3.23 2.26 12.08
CA ALA A 44 3.31 3.71 12.23
C ALA A 44 3.99 4.39 11.04
N HIS A 45 5.07 3.80 10.51
CA HIS A 45 5.76 4.33 9.32
C HIS A 45 4.85 4.45 8.10
N VAL A 46 3.98 3.46 7.89
CA VAL A 46 3.07 3.46 6.75
C VAL A 46 1.84 4.33 6.99
N ASN A 47 1.27 4.29 8.19
CA ASN A 47 -0.05 4.86 8.47
C ASN A 47 -0.01 6.28 9.02
N TRP A 48 1.10 6.71 9.62
CA TRP A 48 1.19 8.06 10.18
C TRP A 48 1.64 9.05 9.11
N VAL A 49 0.87 10.12 8.95
CA VAL A 49 1.05 11.13 7.89
C VAL A 49 2.32 11.99 8.10
N HIS A 50 2.93 11.94 9.28
CA HIS A 50 4.07 12.77 9.68
C HIS A 50 5.21 11.93 10.24
N SER A 51 6.43 12.46 10.14
CA SER A 51 7.60 11.91 10.82
C SER A 51 7.34 11.79 12.32
N PHE A 52 7.65 10.65 12.91
CA PHE A 52 7.36 10.37 14.31
C PHE A 52 8.62 10.09 15.10
N LYS A 53 8.56 10.44 16.38
CA LYS A 53 9.65 10.25 17.33
C LYS A 53 9.46 8.93 18.09
N PRO A 54 10.53 8.17 18.39
CA PRO A 54 10.45 6.95 19.19
C PRO A 54 9.74 7.14 20.54
N GLU A 55 9.87 8.30 21.18
CA GLU A 55 9.19 8.61 22.44
C GLU A 55 7.66 8.61 22.31
N ASN A 56 7.14 9.05 21.16
CA ASN A 56 5.71 9.07 20.90
C ASN A 56 5.20 7.67 20.55
N LEU A 57 5.97 6.93 19.76
CA LEU A 57 5.65 5.56 19.38
C LEU A 57 5.62 4.65 20.62
N CYS A 58 6.69 4.69 21.41
CA CYS A 58 6.90 3.89 22.62
C CYS A 58 6.23 4.50 23.86
N ARG A 59 5.14 5.26 23.67
CA ARG A 59 4.35 5.78 24.79
C ARG A 59 3.48 4.66 25.36
N MET A 60 3.91 4.05 26.46
CA MET A 60 3.28 2.85 27.05
C MET A 60 1.78 3.01 27.35
N THR A 61 1.31 4.21 27.68
CA THR A 61 -0.13 4.47 27.87
C THR A 61 -0.97 4.31 26.60
N ARG A 62 -0.35 4.16 25.42
CA ARG A 62 -1.00 4.01 24.11
C ARG A 62 -0.49 2.80 23.32
N PHE A 63 0.60 2.19 23.78
CA PHE A 63 1.34 1.19 23.01
C PHE A 63 0.49 -0.07 22.73
N ASP A 64 -0.34 -0.50 23.68
CA ASP A 64 -1.28 -1.61 23.45
C ASP A 64 -2.28 -1.32 22.34
N GLY A 65 -2.78 -0.09 22.25
CA GLY A 65 -3.65 0.33 21.14
C GLY A 65 -2.92 0.26 19.81
N TYR A 66 -1.69 0.78 19.76
CA TYR A 66 -0.85 0.72 18.56
C TYR A 66 -0.52 -0.72 18.16
N LEU A 67 -0.23 -1.59 19.13
CA LEU A 67 0.03 -3.00 18.88
C LEU A 67 -1.22 -3.69 18.35
N SER A 68 -2.40 -3.42 18.92
CA SER A 68 -3.65 -3.97 18.42
C SER A 68 -3.92 -3.54 16.97
N ASP A 69 -3.77 -2.26 16.65
CA ASP A 69 -3.94 -1.75 15.28
C ASP A 69 -2.91 -2.39 14.32
N ALA A 70 -1.66 -2.54 14.79
CA ALA A 70 -0.59 -3.13 14.01
C ALA A 70 -0.75 -4.65 13.81
N LEU A 71 -1.37 -5.36 14.75
CA LEU A 71 -1.72 -6.79 14.62
C LEU A 71 -2.86 -6.99 13.62
N ILE A 72 -3.92 -6.17 13.71
CA ILE A 72 -5.01 -6.16 12.71
C ILE A 72 -4.42 -5.91 11.31
N TRP A 73 -3.54 -4.91 11.21
CA TRP A 73 -2.77 -4.65 10.00
C TRP A 73 -1.95 -5.90 9.61
N ALA A 74 -1.18 -6.53 10.49
CA ALA A 74 -0.38 -7.72 10.13
C ALA A 74 -1.20 -8.90 9.57
N ASP A 75 -2.39 -9.18 10.11
CA ASP A 75 -3.22 -10.36 9.79
C ASP A 75 -3.87 -10.32 8.40
N GLY A 76 -3.56 -9.32 7.59
CA GLY A 76 -4.07 -9.20 6.22
C GLY A 76 -5.13 -8.12 6.02
N HIS A 77 -5.37 -7.29 7.03
CA HIS A 77 -5.78 -5.90 6.84
C HIS A 77 -4.55 -4.97 6.61
N GLY A 78 -3.42 -5.55 6.18
CA GLY A 78 -2.09 -4.94 6.19
C GLY A 78 -1.64 -4.30 4.91
N SER A 79 -0.40 -3.83 4.93
CA SER A 79 0.29 -3.32 3.74
C SER A 79 1.26 -4.33 3.17
N ASN A 80 1.53 -4.21 1.89
CA ASN A 80 2.45 -5.08 1.16
C ASN A 80 3.85 -5.03 1.80
N PRO A 81 4.51 -6.18 2.06
CA PRO A 81 5.85 -6.19 2.65
C PRO A 81 6.91 -5.56 1.74
N LYS A 82 6.64 -5.47 0.42
CA LYS A 82 7.49 -4.72 -0.51
C LYS A 82 6.97 -3.30 -0.64
N ALA A 83 7.88 -2.33 -0.60
CA ALA A 83 7.56 -0.94 -0.92
C ALA A 83 6.92 -0.85 -2.32
N CYS A 84 6.01 0.11 -2.50
CA CYS A 84 5.36 0.32 -3.79
C CYS A 84 6.40 0.74 -4.85
N PRO A 85 6.61 -0.05 -5.92
CA PRO A 85 7.55 0.28 -6.99
C PRO A 85 6.89 1.30 -7.94
N HIS A 86 6.83 2.56 -7.49
CA HIS A 86 6.11 3.62 -8.19
C HIS A 86 6.58 3.81 -9.63
N GLU A 87 7.90 3.92 -9.85
CA GLU A 87 8.45 4.19 -11.18
C GLU A 87 8.12 3.06 -12.17
N GLU A 88 8.24 1.81 -11.74
CA GLU A 88 7.95 0.65 -12.56
C GLU A 88 6.47 0.54 -12.88
N ILE A 89 5.58 0.83 -11.92
CA ILE A 89 4.13 0.81 -12.16
C ILE A 89 3.72 1.94 -13.10
N ILE A 90 4.31 3.13 -13.00
CA ILE A 90 4.03 4.23 -13.93
C ILE A 90 4.53 3.93 -15.34
N LYS A 91 5.69 3.27 -15.48
CA LYS A 91 6.15 2.76 -16.78
C LYS A 91 5.13 1.80 -17.39
N LEU A 92 4.64 0.83 -16.62
CA LEU A 92 3.60 -0.10 -17.08
C LEU A 92 2.32 0.63 -17.49
N TRP A 93 1.89 1.64 -16.73
CA TRP A 93 0.73 2.47 -17.10
C TRP A 93 0.96 3.19 -18.43
N ASN A 94 2.08 3.91 -18.56
CA ASN A 94 2.40 4.68 -19.76
C ASN A 94 2.52 3.81 -21.02
N GLU A 95 3.03 2.58 -20.87
CA GLU A 95 3.08 1.60 -21.96
C GLU A 95 1.69 1.16 -22.44
N LYS A 96 0.72 1.00 -21.51
CA LYS A 96 -0.64 0.58 -21.87
C LYS A 96 -1.53 1.74 -22.29
N PHE A 97 -1.26 2.95 -21.81
CA PHE A 97 -2.08 4.14 -22.04
C PHE A 97 -1.22 5.33 -22.51
N PRO A 98 -0.61 5.27 -23.70
CA PRO A 98 0.33 6.31 -24.16
C PRO A 98 -0.32 7.70 -24.30
N SER A 99 -1.60 7.77 -24.68
CA SER A 99 -2.35 9.04 -24.75
C SER A 99 -2.68 9.64 -23.38
N LYS A 100 -2.52 8.87 -22.30
CA LYS A 100 -2.76 9.28 -20.90
C LYS A 100 -1.52 9.08 -20.03
N ALA A 101 -0.35 9.14 -20.66
CA ALA A 101 0.91 8.95 -19.98
C ALA A 101 1.10 10.02 -18.89
N VAL A 102 1.63 9.58 -17.75
CA VAL A 102 2.02 10.45 -16.65
C VAL A 102 3.53 10.64 -16.69
N SER A 103 3.97 11.90 -16.73
CA SER A 103 5.39 12.22 -16.62
C SER A 103 5.91 11.82 -15.24
N LEU A 104 7.07 11.17 -15.18
CA LEU A 104 7.71 10.83 -13.91
C LEU A 104 8.04 12.08 -13.06
N HIS A 105 8.26 13.23 -13.70
CA HIS A 105 8.47 14.49 -12.99
C HIS A 105 7.21 14.98 -12.25
N GLU A 106 6.04 14.72 -12.83
CA GLU A 106 4.74 15.06 -12.24
C GLU A 106 4.26 14.01 -11.22
N TRP A 107 4.94 12.87 -11.16
CA TRP A 107 4.63 11.79 -10.25
C TRP A 107 5.26 12.02 -8.88
N ASN A 108 4.49 12.62 -7.97
CA ASN A 108 4.94 12.90 -6.61
C ASN A 108 3.79 12.82 -5.60
N ARG A 109 4.13 12.87 -4.31
CA ARG A 109 3.17 12.73 -3.18
C ARG A 109 2.02 13.75 -3.15
N ARG A 110 2.12 14.86 -3.89
CA ARG A 110 1.02 15.85 -3.99
C ARG A 110 -0.08 15.40 -4.94
N ARG A 111 0.21 14.47 -5.85
CA ARG A 111 -0.78 13.88 -6.77
C ARG A 111 -1.63 12.85 -6.00
N PRO A 112 -2.97 12.94 -6.02
CA PRO A 112 -3.83 11.98 -5.32
C PRO A 112 -3.53 10.51 -5.70
N ALA A 113 -3.31 10.25 -6.99
CA ALA A 113 -2.95 8.94 -7.52
C ALA A 113 -1.73 8.30 -6.84
N TYR A 114 -0.81 9.10 -6.29
CA TYR A 114 0.39 8.58 -5.63
C TYR A 114 -0.01 7.73 -4.41
N ARG A 115 -0.80 8.29 -3.50
CA ARG A 115 -1.24 7.57 -2.29
C ARG A 115 -2.24 6.46 -2.62
N ASP A 116 -3.09 6.72 -3.60
CA ASP A 116 -4.06 5.74 -4.07
C ASP A 116 -3.36 4.52 -4.69
N LEU A 117 -2.23 4.72 -5.39
CA LEU A 117 -1.41 3.63 -5.89
C LEU A 117 -0.85 2.77 -4.75
N GLU A 118 -0.36 3.40 -3.68
CA GLU A 118 0.12 2.68 -2.49
C GLU A 118 -1.00 1.87 -1.85
N ALA A 119 -2.21 2.42 -1.75
CA ALA A 119 -3.38 1.71 -1.23
C ALA A 119 -3.74 0.50 -2.10
N VAL A 120 -3.75 0.67 -3.43
CA VAL A 120 -3.94 -0.45 -4.37
C VAL A 120 -2.83 -1.48 -4.23
N TRP A 121 -1.56 -1.08 -4.22
CA TRP A 121 -0.42 -1.97 -4.06
C TRP A 121 -0.47 -2.77 -2.76
N ASN A 122 -0.97 -2.13 -1.70
CA ASN A 122 -1.11 -2.71 -0.37
C ASN A 122 -2.25 -3.69 -0.23
N GLY A 123 -3.23 -3.72 -1.13
CA GLY A 123 -4.27 -4.74 -1.07
C GLY A 123 -3.80 -6.12 -1.57
N LYS A 124 -4.52 -7.17 -1.16
CA LYS A 124 -4.31 -8.54 -1.62
C LYS A 124 -5.06 -8.83 -2.92
N THR A 125 -4.60 -9.83 -3.66
CA THR A 125 -5.34 -10.43 -4.77
C THR A 125 -6.53 -11.24 -4.25
N THR A 126 -7.41 -11.69 -5.14
CA THR A 126 -8.54 -12.57 -4.79
C THR A 126 -8.10 -13.91 -4.20
N GLN A 127 -6.85 -14.33 -4.44
CA GLN A 127 -6.24 -15.53 -3.86
C GLN A 127 -5.54 -15.25 -2.51
N GLY A 128 -5.65 -14.03 -1.96
CA GLY A 128 -5.04 -13.66 -0.68
C GLY A 128 -3.55 -13.32 -0.76
N ASN A 129 -2.95 -13.33 -1.95
CA ASN A 129 -1.53 -13.00 -2.15
C ASN A 129 -1.31 -11.48 -2.20
N TRP A 130 -0.18 -10.99 -1.70
CA TRP A 130 0.21 -9.59 -1.90
C TRP A 130 0.38 -9.28 -3.39
N ARG A 131 0.04 -8.04 -3.78
CA ARG A 131 0.25 -7.61 -5.17
C ARG A 131 1.74 -7.55 -5.49
N GLU A 132 2.02 -7.82 -6.75
CA GLU A 132 3.36 -7.80 -7.33
C GLU A 132 3.26 -6.99 -8.62
N LEU A 133 4.40 -6.60 -9.19
CA LEU A 133 4.44 -5.82 -10.41
C LEU A 133 3.66 -6.50 -11.56
N LYS A 134 3.77 -7.84 -11.68
CA LYS A 134 3.01 -8.64 -12.66
C LYS A 134 1.49 -8.51 -12.50
N HIS A 135 1.00 -8.38 -11.27
CA HIS A 135 -0.43 -8.21 -10.98
C HIS A 135 -0.90 -6.83 -11.44
N MET A 136 -0.11 -5.78 -11.22
CA MET A 136 -0.41 -4.43 -11.70
C MET A 136 -0.39 -4.35 -13.23
N GLY A 137 0.63 -4.93 -13.86
CA GLY A 137 0.74 -4.98 -15.32
C GLY A 137 -0.44 -5.72 -15.96
N MET A 138 -0.82 -6.87 -15.40
CA MET A 138 -2.00 -7.62 -15.85
C MET A 138 -3.28 -6.80 -15.68
N ALA A 139 -3.46 -6.10 -14.56
CA ALA A 139 -4.64 -5.26 -14.35
C ALA A 139 -4.73 -4.14 -15.40
N PHE A 140 -3.64 -3.42 -15.66
CA PHE A 140 -3.62 -2.39 -16.70
C PHE A 140 -3.84 -2.95 -18.09
N GLU A 141 -3.32 -4.13 -18.40
CA GLU A 141 -3.59 -4.80 -19.67
C GLU A 141 -5.07 -5.12 -19.83
N LEU A 142 -5.71 -5.71 -18.81
CA LEU A 142 -7.13 -6.03 -18.84
C LEU A 142 -7.98 -4.77 -19.00
N ILE A 143 -7.66 -3.71 -18.25
CA ILE A 143 -8.34 -2.42 -18.31
C ILE A 143 -8.17 -1.79 -19.70
N SER A 144 -6.98 -1.84 -20.31
CA SER A 144 -6.74 -1.29 -21.65
C SER A 144 -7.59 -1.96 -22.73
N LYS A 145 -7.94 -3.24 -22.50
CA LYS A 145 -8.78 -4.04 -23.39
C LYS A 145 -10.25 -3.98 -23.01
N SER A 146 -10.65 -3.31 -21.93
CA SER A 146 -12.04 -3.28 -21.50
C SER A 146 -12.86 -2.28 -22.32
N SER A 147 -14.17 -2.39 -22.25
CA SER A 147 -15.11 -1.46 -22.92
C SER A 147 -14.94 0.00 -22.47
N LEU A 148 -14.35 0.23 -21.29
CA LEU A 148 -14.01 1.56 -20.79
C LEU A 148 -13.08 2.32 -21.73
N PHE A 149 -12.13 1.61 -22.35
CA PHE A 149 -11.18 2.18 -23.31
C PHE A 149 -11.46 1.75 -24.76
N GLY A 150 -12.10 0.60 -24.98
CA GLY A 150 -12.33 0.04 -26.31
C GLY A 150 -13.57 0.57 -27.04
N THR A 151 -14.64 0.95 -26.34
CA THR A 151 -15.93 1.32 -26.96
C THR A 151 -16.41 2.73 -26.64
N ARG A 152 -16.01 3.31 -25.49
CA ARG A 152 -16.47 4.65 -25.08
C ARG A 152 -15.69 5.81 -25.70
N GLY A 153 -14.73 5.56 -26.59
CA GLY A 153 -13.82 6.59 -27.10
C GLY A 153 -12.86 7.12 -26.02
N ASP A 154 -11.98 8.05 -26.39
CA ASP A 154 -10.99 8.62 -25.46
C ASP A 154 -11.66 9.54 -24.42
N GLN A 155 -12.13 8.96 -23.32
CA GLN A 155 -12.80 9.68 -22.25
C GLN A 155 -11.76 10.51 -21.46
N PRO A 156 -11.86 11.86 -21.42
CA PRO A 156 -10.86 12.70 -20.76
C PRO A 156 -10.74 12.47 -19.25
N TRP A 157 -11.84 12.07 -18.61
CA TRP A 157 -11.90 11.80 -17.16
C TRP A 157 -11.32 10.44 -16.76
N LEU A 158 -11.11 9.52 -17.71
CA LEU A 158 -10.62 8.17 -17.45
C LEU A 158 -9.09 8.14 -17.34
N THR A 159 -8.57 8.81 -16.31
CA THR A 159 -7.15 8.97 -16.03
C THR A 159 -6.64 7.97 -15.00
N LEU A 160 -5.31 7.89 -14.83
CA LEU A 160 -4.69 7.09 -13.77
C LEU A 160 -5.24 7.46 -12.39
N ASP A 161 -5.37 8.76 -12.10
CA ASP A 161 -5.91 9.28 -10.83
C ASP A 161 -7.33 8.80 -10.58
N TRP A 162 -8.17 8.82 -11.62
CA TRP A 162 -9.54 8.35 -11.49
C TRP A 162 -9.59 6.83 -11.27
N ILE A 163 -8.78 6.05 -12.00
CA ILE A 163 -8.78 4.59 -11.91
C ILE A 163 -8.24 4.09 -10.57
N LEU A 164 -7.13 4.66 -10.10
CA LEU A 164 -6.50 4.23 -8.85
C LEU A 164 -7.29 4.65 -7.62
N ASN A 165 -8.19 5.63 -7.74
CA ASN A 165 -9.06 6.02 -6.64
C ASN A 165 -9.71 4.78 -6.02
N PRO A 166 -9.60 4.55 -4.70
CA PRO A 166 -10.12 3.35 -4.05
C PRO A 166 -11.61 3.09 -4.29
N LYS A 167 -12.40 4.15 -4.53
CA LYS A 167 -13.82 4.04 -4.87
C LYS A 167 -14.07 3.41 -6.24
N ASN A 168 -13.12 3.55 -7.16
CA ASN A 168 -13.26 3.14 -8.56
C ASN A 168 -12.49 1.85 -8.84
N TRP A 169 -11.26 1.72 -8.31
CA TRP A 169 -10.34 0.62 -8.61
C TRP A 169 -10.99 -0.77 -8.61
N GLY A 170 -11.71 -1.11 -7.54
CA GLY A 170 -12.37 -2.41 -7.41
C GLY A 170 -13.34 -2.69 -8.54
N SER A 171 -14.26 -1.76 -8.79
CA SER A 171 -15.28 -1.88 -9.85
C SER A 171 -14.67 -1.91 -11.26
N VAL A 172 -13.65 -1.09 -11.53
CA VAL A 172 -12.97 -1.01 -12.82
C VAL A 172 -12.24 -2.31 -13.13
N TYR A 173 -11.51 -2.84 -12.14
CA TYR A 173 -10.76 -4.08 -12.30
C TYR A 173 -11.70 -5.28 -12.45
N GLU A 174 -12.77 -5.35 -11.65
CA GLU A 174 -13.78 -6.41 -11.73
C GLU A 174 -14.47 -6.43 -13.11
N GLN A 175 -14.89 -5.27 -13.61
CA GLN A 175 -15.45 -5.15 -14.95
C GLN A 175 -14.47 -5.67 -16.01
N ALA A 176 -13.20 -5.24 -15.97
CA ALA A 176 -12.19 -5.64 -16.94
C ALA A 176 -11.91 -7.17 -16.91
N ILE A 177 -11.92 -7.79 -15.72
CA ILE A 177 -11.80 -9.24 -15.58
C ILE A 177 -13.01 -9.96 -16.18
N ASN A 178 -14.22 -9.49 -15.88
CA ASN A 178 -15.45 -10.15 -16.35
C ASN A 178 -15.53 -10.12 -17.88
N GLU A 179 -15.28 -8.97 -18.50
CA GLU A 179 -15.23 -8.84 -19.96
C GLU A 179 -14.12 -9.70 -20.60
N HIS A 180 -13.00 -9.90 -19.92
CA HIS A 180 -11.95 -10.80 -20.39
C HIS A 180 -12.37 -12.27 -20.31
N ARG A 181 -13.07 -12.68 -19.26
CA ARG A 181 -13.63 -14.04 -19.12
C ARG A 181 -14.67 -14.33 -20.19
N GLU A 182 -15.57 -13.37 -20.44
CA GLU A 182 -16.58 -13.45 -21.50
C GLU A 182 -15.94 -13.63 -22.88
N ARG A 183 -14.92 -12.83 -23.22
CA ARG A 183 -14.18 -12.96 -24.49
C ARG A 183 -13.47 -14.30 -24.65
N LYS A 184 -13.03 -14.91 -23.55
CA LYS A 184 -12.40 -16.24 -23.55
C LYS A 184 -13.39 -17.40 -23.55
N GLY A 185 -14.71 -17.12 -23.59
CA GLY A 185 -15.74 -18.16 -23.56
C GLY A 185 -15.84 -18.91 -22.23
N VAL A 186 -15.20 -18.40 -21.18
CA VAL A 186 -15.31 -18.94 -19.82
C VAL A 186 -16.56 -18.33 -19.21
N LYS A 187 -17.72 -18.99 -19.37
CA LYS A 187 -18.91 -18.64 -18.59
C LYS A 187 -18.67 -18.96 -17.11
N ALA A 188 -19.17 -18.09 -16.24
CA ALA A 188 -19.13 -18.24 -14.79
C ALA A 188 -19.81 -19.54 -14.32
#